data_AF-A0A9D5YEL2-F1
#
_entry.id   AF-A0A9D5YEL2-F1
#
_cell.length_a   1.000
_cell.length_b   1.000
_cell.length_c   1.000
_cell.angle_alpha   90.00
_cell.angle_beta   90.00
_cell.angle_gamma   90.00
#
_symmetry.space_group_name_H-M   'P 1'
#
loop_
_entity.id
_entity.type
_entity.pdbx_description
1 polymer ?
#
loop_
_entity_poly.entity_id
_entity_poly.type
_entity_poly.pdbx_seq_one_letter_code
_entity_poly.pdbx_strand_id
1 'polypeptide(L)'
;MKKTFKAVIALVLSLMLLMPTVAFAADGEESYESVAQYVAEAEEAPTDSLVKLKIIFSQFLNILSNLFINDILGNILNLVMPDSAAVLKYEDFSLSEYDNFYAGMDEFIDEPQGDKVWSLGYGKASVLPFDFGEKSYAKGAYIPYIFGNEMYKDEEGEYEDLMARAVVLDDGSGRGKVVFIALDAMGLANSDVRLIREALKDVAKENNIVSINVSCTHIHTGIDSQGVWSDPVGVIFNNIVTDEVQYGVDRSFIESVVSGSKKAVEEALSDMTTGKMYYSTIGIEDYVRDRTAPISLDTNMYKLEFVPFSTEEAPTIIATFGCHPESASYDWSDDGSGDLLPFDKKFSADFIWYTEKVLNAAGYNFIFIQGNVSTVTSSRGETDDGLDGNAHYSAVRYGYEIGYILLGMSLGEEDRIALNKATGDKLDVELYKGKDGYSVWYEGLPTVSAVEVKPVLNIKVKQFFVQIDNNIIALLGKTSVADNLVLKSADRKYYTVSEVGYLEIGDNMKVYMSPGETFGELVFGGNGAKGFEFAPVREYTGEDIIIMDLMNDAAGYVANPQNYVMAGLQYNEESGEYDSDTWCLISYGKGAAPTFIGHFYDVYDSVR
;
A
#
# COMPACT_ATOMS: atom_id res chain seq x y z
N MET A 1 -13.19 37.89 13.38
CA MET A 1 -11.95 37.92 12.55
C MET A 1 -10.70 37.88 13.43
N LYS A 2 -9.83 38.91 13.57
CA LYS A 2 -8.46 38.74 14.13
C LYS A 2 -8.32 38.03 15.50
N LYS A 3 -9.27 38.15 16.44
CA LYS A 3 -9.25 37.32 17.67
C LYS A 3 -9.69 35.87 17.43
N THR A 4 -10.79 35.68 16.69
CA THR A 4 -11.33 34.36 16.33
C THR A 4 -10.31 33.52 15.55
N PHE A 5 -9.66 34.12 14.55
CA PHE A 5 -8.63 33.45 13.73
C PHE A 5 -7.42 33.00 14.57
N LYS A 6 -6.97 33.83 15.52
CA LYS A 6 -5.93 33.43 16.49
C LYS A 6 -6.39 32.35 17.47
N ALA A 7 -7.67 32.30 17.82
CA ALA A 7 -8.20 31.22 18.66
C ALA A 7 -8.30 29.90 17.89
N VAL A 8 -8.69 29.92 16.61
CA VAL A 8 -8.69 28.73 15.73
C VAL A 8 -7.26 28.24 15.49
N ILE A 9 -6.31 29.12 15.15
CA ILE A 9 -4.90 28.73 15.00
C ILE A 9 -4.32 28.21 16.31
N ALA A 10 -4.65 28.81 17.45
CA ALA A 10 -4.23 28.28 18.76
C ALA A 10 -4.85 26.91 19.04
N LEU A 11 -6.12 26.67 18.69
CA LEU A 11 -6.77 25.38 18.83
C LEU A 11 -6.10 24.33 17.93
N VAL A 12 -5.87 24.64 16.65
CA VAL A 12 -5.15 23.77 15.70
C VAL A 12 -3.74 23.46 16.19
N LEU A 13 -2.97 24.45 16.64
CA LEU A 13 -1.62 24.21 17.20
C LEU A 13 -1.66 23.42 18.52
N SER A 14 -2.67 23.63 19.38
CA SER A 14 -2.88 22.79 20.56
C SER A 14 -3.31 21.37 20.22
N LEU A 15 -3.95 21.14 19.07
CA LEU A 15 -4.33 19.81 18.58
C LEU A 15 -3.17 19.13 17.83
N MET A 16 -2.31 19.88 17.15
CA MET A 16 -1.02 19.38 16.66
C MET A 16 -0.06 19.02 17.82
N LEU A 17 -0.28 19.57 19.01
CA LEU A 17 0.35 19.17 20.29
C LEU A 17 -0.46 18.10 21.05
N LEU A 18 -1.54 17.59 20.47
CA LEU A 18 -2.30 16.40 20.91
C LEU A 18 -2.23 15.26 19.89
N MET A 19 -1.49 15.44 18.78
CA MET A 19 -0.89 14.33 18.03
C MET A 19 0.03 13.59 19.02
N PRO A 20 0.02 12.24 19.08
CA PRO A 20 0.80 11.50 20.05
C PRO A 20 2.30 11.69 19.81
N THR A 21 2.95 12.46 20.68
CA THR A 21 4.41 12.37 20.85
C THR A 21 4.72 11.05 21.52
N VAL A 22 5.25 10.09 20.75
CA VAL A 22 5.93 8.85 21.16
C VAL A 22 5.51 8.32 22.55
N ALA A 23 4.53 7.42 22.56
CA ALA A 23 4.18 6.66 23.77
C ALA A 23 5.30 5.64 24.07
N PHE A 24 6.27 6.03 24.90
CA PHE A 24 7.16 5.07 25.56
C PHE A 24 6.35 4.22 26.55
N ALA A 25 6.64 2.92 26.61
CA ALA A 25 5.99 1.99 27.52
C ALA A 25 6.19 2.38 29.00
N ALA A 26 5.12 2.30 29.79
CA ALA A 26 5.13 2.42 31.25
C ALA A 26 3.87 1.76 31.85
N ASP A 27 4.03 0.96 32.91
CA ASP A 27 2.98 0.11 33.49
C ASP A 27 1.79 0.91 34.11
N GLY A 28 0.54 0.46 33.91
CA GLY A 28 -0.62 0.81 34.77
C GLY A 28 -2.00 0.98 34.09
N GLU A 29 -3.07 0.49 34.74
CA GLU A 29 -4.44 0.35 34.17
C GLU A 29 -5.42 1.56 34.29
N GLU A 30 -6.67 1.36 33.82
CA GLU A 30 -7.66 2.33 33.28
C GLU A 30 -8.74 2.89 34.25
N SER A 31 -9.49 3.94 33.87
CA SER A 31 -10.45 4.73 34.72
C SER A 31 -11.96 4.39 34.69
N TYR A 32 -12.62 4.30 35.87
CA TYR A 32 -14.07 4.04 36.09
C TYR A 32 -14.71 4.94 37.18
N GLU A 33 -15.18 6.14 36.85
CA GLU A 33 -15.28 7.25 37.84
C GLU A 33 -13.89 7.65 38.38
N SER A 34 -13.10 6.68 38.86
CA SER A 34 -11.62 6.65 38.88
C SER A 34 -11.12 5.20 38.72
N VAL A 35 -9.81 4.97 38.51
CA VAL A 35 -9.20 3.67 38.12
C VAL A 35 -9.68 2.43 38.89
N ALA A 36 -9.99 2.55 40.18
CA ALA A 36 -10.25 1.39 41.03
C ALA A 36 -11.55 0.61 40.72
N GLN A 37 -12.62 1.24 40.20
CA GLN A 37 -13.92 0.55 40.06
C GLN A 37 -14.00 -0.35 38.81
N TYR A 38 -13.17 -0.08 37.79
CA TYR A 38 -13.22 -0.70 36.39
C TYR A 38 -12.55 -2.06 36.77
N VAL A 39 -11.31 -2.04 37.29
CA VAL A 39 -10.57 -3.26 37.65
C VAL A 39 -11.39 -4.12 38.62
N ALA A 40 -12.07 -3.54 39.61
CA ALA A 40 -12.91 -4.29 40.56
C ALA A 40 -14.16 -4.96 39.94
N GLU A 41 -14.90 -4.31 39.04
CA GLU A 41 -16.06 -4.95 38.37
C GLU A 41 -15.63 -5.90 37.24
N ALA A 42 -14.45 -5.67 36.66
CA ALA A 42 -13.86 -6.46 35.59
C ALA A 42 -13.20 -7.76 36.12
N GLU A 43 -12.47 -7.72 37.25
CA GLU A 43 -11.84 -8.89 37.88
C GLU A 43 -12.84 -10.00 38.28
N GLU A 44 -14.10 -9.66 38.58
CA GLU A 44 -15.14 -10.66 38.89
C GLU A 44 -15.82 -11.26 37.64
N ALA A 45 -15.56 -10.73 36.44
CA ALA A 45 -16.19 -11.20 35.20
C ALA A 45 -15.41 -12.36 34.54
N PRO A 46 -16.08 -13.32 33.88
CA PRO A 46 -15.41 -14.30 33.03
C PRO A 46 -14.51 -13.65 31.97
N THR A 47 -13.36 -14.26 31.67
CA THR A 47 -12.31 -13.72 30.78
C THR A 47 -12.84 -13.29 29.40
N ASP A 48 -13.78 -14.07 28.84
CA ASP A 48 -14.44 -13.78 27.56
C ASP A 48 -15.37 -12.54 27.61
N SER A 49 -15.96 -12.22 28.76
CA SER A 49 -16.69 -10.96 28.98
C SER A 49 -15.78 -9.78 29.32
N LEU A 50 -14.65 -10.04 29.98
CA LEU A 50 -13.60 -9.08 30.29
C LEU A 50 -13.03 -8.43 29.02
N VAL A 51 -12.57 -9.26 28.08
CA VAL A 51 -12.04 -8.83 26.78
C VAL A 51 -13.09 -8.06 25.97
N LYS A 52 -14.34 -8.55 25.94
CA LYS A 52 -15.45 -7.86 25.25
C LYS A 52 -15.76 -6.50 25.84
N LEU A 53 -15.62 -6.32 27.16
CA LEU A 53 -15.75 -5.01 27.78
C LEU A 53 -14.64 -4.08 27.25
N LYS A 54 -13.37 -4.50 27.31
CA LYS A 54 -12.20 -3.71 26.85
C LYS A 54 -12.33 -3.28 25.37
N ILE A 55 -12.79 -4.17 24.49
CA ILE A 55 -13.10 -3.83 23.08
C ILE A 55 -14.25 -2.80 22.97
N ILE A 56 -15.32 -2.93 23.77
CA ILE A 56 -16.43 -1.96 23.76
C ILE A 56 -15.99 -0.58 24.27
N PHE A 57 -15.04 -0.52 25.22
CA PHE A 57 -14.49 0.73 25.75
C PHE A 57 -13.59 1.45 24.75
N SER A 58 -12.66 0.76 24.09
CA SER A 58 -11.87 1.36 23.00
C SER A 58 -12.76 1.85 21.87
N GLN A 59 -13.73 1.04 21.41
CA GLN A 59 -14.73 1.47 20.41
C GLN A 59 -15.50 2.72 20.85
N PHE A 60 -15.90 2.82 22.12
CA PHE A 60 -16.57 4.02 22.66
C PHE A 60 -15.66 5.26 22.65
N LEU A 61 -14.39 5.13 23.05
CA LEU A 61 -13.41 6.22 22.97
C LEU A 61 -13.18 6.66 21.52
N ASN A 62 -13.09 5.72 20.58
CA ASN A 62 -12.87 5.99 19.16
C ASN A 62 -14.08 6.70 18.52
N ILE A 63 -15.31 6.36 18.93
CA ILE A 63 -16.53 7.09 18.55
C ILE A 63 -16.50 8.53 19.06
N LEU A 64 -16.08 8.76 20.32
CA LEU A 64 -15.93 10.12 20.85
C LEU A 64 -14.83 10.90 20.11
N SER A 65 -13.70 10.25 19.81
CA SER A 65 -12.61 10.87 19.06
C SER A 65 -13.05 11.30 17.65
N ASN A 66 -13.74 10.42 16.91
CA ASN A 66 -14.33 10.75 15.61
C ASN A 66 -15.28 11.95 15.72
N LEU A 67 -16.17 11.98 16.72
CA LEU A 67 -17.10 13.08 16.94
C LEU A 67 -16.38 14.43 17.13
N PHE A 68 -15.26 14.46 17.87
CA PHE A 68 -14.50 15.69 18.10
C PHE A 68 -13.61 16.08 16.93
N ILE A 69 -12.85 15.14 16.34
CA ILE A 69 -11.88 15.39 15.27
C ILE A 69 -12.59 15.59 13.93
N ASN A 70 -13.50 14.69 13.56
CA ASN A 70 -14.18 14.71 12.27
C ASN A 70 -15.36 15.69 12.27
N ASP A 71 -16.36 15.39 13.09
CA ASP A 71 -17.71 15.90 12.92
C ASP A 71 -17.90 17.30 13.51
N ILE A 72 -17.03 17.67 14.45
CA ILE A 72 -16.92 19.01 15.04
C ILE A 72 -15.75 19.78 14.41
N LEU A 73 -14.49 19.37 14.63
CA LEU A 73 -13.32 20.15 14.20
C LEU A 73 -13.18 20.21 12.67
N GLY A 74 -13.05 19.06 12.01
CA GLY A 74 -12.89 18.97 10.55
C GLY A 74 -14.05 19.64 9.81
N ASN A 75 -15.28 19.39 10.23
CA ASN A 75 -16.48 20.05 9.72
C ASN A 75 -16.44 21.59 9.87
N ILE A 76 -16.02 22.11 11.04
CA ILE A 76 -15.82 23.56 11.23
C ILE A 76 -14.75 24.11 10.27
N LEU A 77 -13.64 23.39 10.06
CA LEU A 77 -12.61 23.78 9.10
C LEU A 77 -13.16 23.78 7.67
N ASN A 78 -13.85 22.72 7.24
CA ASN A 78 -14.51 22.63 5.93
C ASN A 78 -15.61 23.68 5.69
N LEU A 79 -16.19 24.22 6.76
CA LEU A 79 -17.16 25.32 6.73
C LEU A 79 -16.50 26.70 6.58
N VAL A 80 -15.34 26.95 7.20
CA VAL A 80 -14.68 28.28 7.20
C VAL A 80 -13.61 28.45 6.12
N MET A 81 -12.99 27.35 5.67
CA MET A 81 -12.02 27.36 4.59
C MET A 81 -12.77 27.31 3.25
N PRO A 82 -12.43 28.16 2.26
CA PRO A 82 -13.02 28.08 0.93
C PRO A 82 -12.56 26.80 0.21
N ASP A 83 -13.19 26.51 -0.92
CA ASP A 83 -12.76 25.48 -1.85
C ASP A 83 -11.74 26.10 -2.83
N SER A 84 -10.75 25.34 -3.30
CA SER A 84 -9.84 25.78 -4.36
C SER A 84 -10.55 25.83 -5.72
N ALA A 85 -9.96 26.51 -6.70
CA ALA A 85 -10.51 26.56 -8.07
C ALA A 85 -10.51 25.21 -8.80
N ALA A 86 -9.85 24.17 -8.26
CA ALA A 86 -9.86 22.82 -8.80
C ALA A 86 -11.09 22.00 -8.37
N VAL A 87 -11.82 22.43 -7.33
CA VAL A 87 -13.01 21.69 -6.84
C VAL A 87 -14.17 21.83 -7.82
N LEU A 88 -14.51 20.72 -8.47
CA LEU A 88 -15.64 20.65 -9.40
C LEU A 88 -16.95 20.46 -8.63
N LYS A 89 -18.09 20.67 -9.30
CA LYS A 89 -19.40 20.31 -8.73
C LYS A 89 -19.72 18.86 -9.03
N TYR A 90 -20.32 18.17 -8.07
CA TYR A 90 -20.81 16.81 -8.23
C TYR A 90 -21.95 16.73 -9.26
N GLU A 91 -22.91 17.66 -9.23
CA GLU A 91 -24.10 17.63 -10.09
C GLU A 91 -23.82 17.95 -11.57
N ASP A 92 -22.69 18.61 -11.86
CA ASP A 92 -22.25 18.93 -13.22
C ASP A 92 -21.21 17.90 -13.75
N PHE A 93 -20.83 16.88 -12.96
CA PHE A 93 -19.77 15.91 -13.31
C PHE A 93 -20.33 14.58 -13.84
N SER A 94 -19.78 14.11 -14.96
CA SER A 94 -20.24 12.93 -15.68
C SER A 94 -19.21 11.80 -15.60
N LEU A 95 -19.48 10.79 -14.75
CA LEU A 95 -18.56 9.66 -14.55
C LEU A 95 -18.30 8.87 -15.85
N SER A 96 -19.30 8.77 -16.73
CA SER A 96 -19.19 8.13 -18.05
C SER A 96 -18.38 8.94 -19.08
N GLU A 97 -18.11 10.22 -18.80
CA GLU A 97 -17.27 11.09 -19.62
C GLU A 97 -15.96 11.43 -18.90
N TYR A 98 -15.64 10.77 -17.77
CA TYR A 98 -14.35 10.89 -17.11
C TYR A 98 -13.34 9.99 -17.83
N ASP A 99 -12.61 10.61 -18.76
CA ASP A 99 -11.66 9.96 -19.66
C ASP A 99 -10.61 9.08 -18.97
N ASN A 100 -10.02 8.19 -19.78
CA ASN A 100 -8.94 7.28 -19.37
C ASN A 100 -9.30 6.30 -18.25
N PHE A 101 -10.58 5.89 -18.17
CA PHE A 101 -11.00 4.69 -17.47
C PHE A 101 -10.89 3.44 -18.37
N TYR A 102 -10.45 2.31 -17.82
CA TYR A 102 -10.34 1.03 -18.53
C TYR A 102 -11.16 -0.03 -17.79
N ALA A 103 -12.20 -0.56 -18.43
CA ALA A 103 -13.16 -1.46 -17.79
C ALA A 103 -12.70 -2.94 -17.72
N GLY A 104 -11.63 -3.31 -18.41
CA GLY A 104 -11.22 -4.71 -18.58
C GLY A 104 -11.93 -5.39 -19.77
N MET A 105 -12.35 -6.64 -19.60
CA MET A 105 -12.91 -7.49 -20.66
C MET A 105 -14.43 -7.66 -20.53
N ASP A 106 -15.14 -7.63 -21.67
CA ASP A 106 -16.59 -7.84 -21.74
C ASP A 106 -17.02 -9.30 -21.48
N GLU A 107 -16.16 -10.27 -21.83
CA GLU A 107 -16.43 -11.71 -21.74
C GLU A 107 -15.30 -12.43 -21.00
N PHE A 108 -15.65 -13.13 -19.93
CA PHE A 108 -14.75 -14.01 -19.16
C PHE A 108 -14.75 -15.41 -19.78
N ILE A 109 -13.61 -16.10 -19.74
CA ILE A 109 -13.49 -17.49 -20.19
C ILE A 109 -12.99 -18.38 -19.06
N ASP A 110 -13.47 -19.62 -19.01
CA ASP A 110 -13.03 -20.63 -18.03
C ASP A 110 -12.03 -21.64 -18.61
N GLU A 111 -11.72 -21.58 -19.91
CA GLU A 111 -10.81 -22.51 -20.59
C GLU A 111 -9.97 -21.80 -21.66
N PRO A 112 -8.69 -22.21 -21.87
CA PRO A 112 -7.84 -21.70 -22.94
C PRO A 112 -8.48 -21.82 -24.32
N GLN A 113 -8.23 -20.83 -25.18
CA GLN A 113 -8.78 -20.77 -26.55
C GLN A 113 -8.03 -21.69 -27.54
N GLY A 114 -8.04 -22.99 -27.26
CA GLY A 114 -7.26 -24.02 -27.96
C GLY A 114 -5.82 -24.11 -27.46
N ASP A 115 -4.88 -24.43 -28.35
CA ASP A 115 -3.45 -24.59 -28.06
C ASP A 115 -2.72 -23.24 -27.81
N LYS A 116 -3.34 -22.35 -27.04
CA LYS A 116 -2.79 -21.04 -26.67
C LYS A 116 -1.84 -21.16 -25.48
N VAL A 117 -1.03 -20.13 -25.30
CA VAL A 117 0.07 -20.04 -24.34
C VAL A 117 0.15 -18.61 -23.83
N TRP A 118 0.70 -18.44 -22.63
CA TRP A 118 0.97 -17.11 -22.08
C TRP A 118 1.98 -16.36 -22.94
N SER A 119 1.76 -15.05 -23.07
CA SER A 119 2.79 -14.11 -23.48
C SER A 119 2.92 -13.01 -22.43
N LEU A 120 4.16 -12.72 -22.06
CA LEU A 120 4.54 -11.67 -21.12
C LEU A 120 5.75 -10.94 -21.66
N GLY A 121 5.80 -9.63 -21.42
CA GLY A 121 7.00 -8.81 -21.57
C GLY A 121 7.15 -7.87 -20.37
N TYR A 122 8.39 -7.50 -20.06
CA TYR A 122 8.78 -6.72 -18.89
C TYR A 122 9.60 -5.47 -19.26
N GLY A 123 9.48 -4.41 -18.47
CA GLY A 123 10.24 -3.18 -18.65
C GLY A 123 10.30 -2.34 -17.38
N LYS A 124 11.33 -1.50 -17.24
CA LYS A 124 11.44 -0.61 -16.08
C LYS A 124 12.17 0.69 -16.37
N ALA A 125 11.74 1.75 -15.69
CA ALA A 125 12.35 3.08 -15.80
C ALA A 125 12.31 3.81 -14.47
N SER A 126 13.34 4.61 -14.20
CA SER A 126 13.33 5.54 -13.08
C SER A 126 12.14 6.50 -13.18
N VAL A 127 11.52 6.79 -12.05
CA VAL A 127 10.53 7.87 -11.87
C VAL A 127 11.12 9.06 -11.11
N LEU A 128 12.45 9.10 -10.92
CA LEU A 128 13.09 10.28 -10.34
C LEU A 128 12.90 11.52 -11.25
N PRO A 129 12.67 12.70 -10.66
CA PRO A 129 12.61 13.96 -11.39
C PRO A 129 13.87 14.27 -12.21
N PHE A 130 13.70 14.87 -13.40
CA PHE A 130 14.82 15.27 -14.25
C PHE A 130 15.76 16.32 -13.62
N ASP A 131 15.28 17.06 -12.61
CA ASP A 131 16.02 18.03 -11.80
C ASP A 131 16.35 17.52 -10.38
N PHE A 132 16.22 16.20 -10.14
CA PHE A 132 16.56 15.59 -8.87
C PHE A 132 18.04 15.83 -8.54
N GLY A 133 18.31 16.27 -7.32
CA GLY A 133 19.63 16.78 -6.91
C GLY A 133 19.80 18.29 -7.06
N GLU A 134 19.15 18.94 -8.04
CA GLU A 134 19.20 20.40 -8.23
C GLU A 134 18.31 21.16 -7.23
N LYS A 135 17.16 20.58 -6.87
CA LYS A 135 16.27 21.04 -5.78
C LYS A 135 15.96 19.91 -4.80
N SER A 136 15.42 20.28 -3.64
CA SER A 136 14.94 19.32 -2.63
C SER A 136 13.45 19.03 -2.77
N TYR A 137 13.10 17.76 -2.64
CA TYR A 137 11.76 17.20 -2.67
C TYR A 137 11.31 16.81 -1.26
N ALA A 138 10.00 16.85 -0.98
CA ALA A 138 9.43 16.35 0.27
C ALA A 138 9.46 14.81 0.29
N LYS A 139 9.74 14.21 1.45
CA LYS A 139 9.58 12.77 1.71
C LYS A 139 8.14 12.48 2.16
N GLY A 140 7.54 11.40 1.67
CA GLY A 140 6.25 10.90 2.18
C GLY A 140 6.31 10.50 3.66
N ALA A 141 5.16 10.32 4.32
CA ALA A 141 5.01 9.96 5.74
C ALA A 141 5.54 10.93 6.82
N TYR A 142 6.56 11.76 6.57
CA TYR A 142 7.23 12.53 7.64
C TYR A 142 6.47 13.77 8.13
N ILE A 143 6.33 13.88 9.46
CA ILE A 143 5.89 15.09 10.17
C ILE A 143 6.87 15.35 11.35
N PRO A 144 7.49 16.54 11.46
CA PRO A 144 7.43 17.67 10.53
C PRO A 144 8.13 17.35 9.20
N TYR A 145 7.70 18.05 8.16
CA TYR A 145 8.04 17.81 6.76
C TYR A 145 9.56 17.75 6.51
N ILE A 146 10.03 16.61 6.00
CA ILE A 146 11.44 16.37 5.68
C ILE A 146 11.67 16.55 4.18
N PHE A 147 12.71 17.30 3.83
CA PHE A 147 13.11 17.56 2.44
C PHE A 147 14.51 17.03 2.16
N GLY A 148 14.70 16.39 1.01
CA GLY A 148 15.95 15.76 0.57
C GLY A 148 16.18 15.86 -0.94
N ASN A 149 17.38 15.52 -1.41
CA ASN A 149 17.78 15.57 -2.83
C ASN A 149 18.86 14.54 -3.19
N GLU A 150 19.00 13.48 -2.39
CA GLU A 150 20.01 12.43 -2.54
C GLU A 150 19.34 11.05 -2.40
N MET A 151 19.80 10.05 -3.12
CA MET A 151 19.39 8.65 -2.89
C MET A 151 20.35 7.99 -1.89
N TYR A 152 19.90 6.93 -1.20
CA TYR A 152 20.83 5.98 -0.59
C TYR A 152 21.65 5.26 -1.69
N LYS A 153 22.71 4.59 -1.24
CA LYS A 153 23.57 3.76 -2.08
C LYS A 153 23.73 2.40 -1.44
N ASP A 154 23.68 1.38 -2.26
CA ASP A 154 23.93 0.00 -1.86
C ASP A 154 25.43 -0.31 -1.70
N GLU A 155 25.76 -1.55 -1.36
CA GLU A 155 27.12 -1.97 -1.02
C GLU A 155 28.08 -2.06 -2.22
N GLU A 156 27.56 -2.12 -3.45
CA GLU A 156 28.34 -1.94 -4.68
C GLU A 156 28.51 -0.45 -5.04
N GLY A 157 27.68 0.43 -4.45
CA GLY A 157 27.72 1.88 -4.64
C GLY A 157 26.77 2.39 -5.73
N GLU A 158 25.84 1.55 -6.21
CA GLU A 158 24.76 1.98 -7.08
C GLU A 158 23.70 2.74 -6.28
N TYR A 159 22.90 3.60 -6.92
CA TYR A 159 21.85 4.35 -6.24
C TYR A 159 20.56 3.52 -6.13
N GLU A 160 19.89 3.57 -4.98
CA GLU A 160 18.59 2.92 -4.72
C GLU A 160 17.43 3.68 -5.41
N ASP A 161 17.49 3.73 -6.74
CA ASP A 161 16.65 4.51 -7.64
C ASP A 161 15.17 4.10 -7.59
N LEU A 162 14.27 5.08 -7.59
CA LEU A 162 12.82 4.86 -7.54
C LEU A 162 12.32 4.48 -8.94
N MET A 163 11.72 3.31 -9.10
CA MET A 163 11.34 2.76 -10.40
C MET A 163 9.82 2.68 -10.62
N ALA A 164 9.42 2.83 -11.87
CA ALA A 164 8.26 2.16 -12.42
C ALA A 164 8.70 0.82 -13.03
N ARG A 165 8.14 -0.29 -12.58
CA ARG A 165 8.33 -1.64 -13.15
C ARG A 165 7.01 -2.07 -13.77
N ALA A 166 7.03 -2.54 -15.02
CA ALA A 166 5.83 -2.90 -15.77
C ALA A 166 5.88 -4.33 -16.30
N VAL A 167 4.74 -5.02 -16.25
CA VAL A 167 4.48 -6.24 -17.00
C VAL A 167 3.25 -6.09 -17.87
N VAL A 168 3.31 -6.68 -19.06
CA VAL A 168 2.20 -6.76 -20.01
C VAL A 168 1.82 -8.23 -20.16
N LEU A 169 0.55 -8.58 -19.93
CA LEU A 169 0.04 -9.94 -19.97
C LEU A 169 -0.92 -10.14 -21.15
N ASP A 170 -0.77 -11.26 -21.87
CA ASP A 170 -1.69 -11.74 -22.92
C ASP A 170 -1.87 -13.26 -22.76
N ASP A 171 -3.10 -13.75 -22.69
CA ASP A 171 -3.41 -15.20 -22.68
C ASP A 171 -3.47 -15.81 -24.10
N GLY A 172 -3.23 -14.99 -25.12
CA GLY A 172 -3.32 -15.37 -26.52
C GLY A 172 -4.74 -15.54 -27.04
N SER A 173 -5.79 -15.37 -26.22
CA SER A 173 -7.20 -15.43 -26.66
C SER A 173 -7.54 -14.33 -27.67
N GLY A 174 -6.84 -13.19 -27.59
CA GLY A 174 -7.11 -12.00 -28.40
C GLY A 174 -8.15 -11.05 -27.82
N ARG A 175 -8.71 -11.34 -26.63
CA ARG A 175 -9.66 -10.46 -25.93
C ARG A 175 -9.03 -9.15 -25.49
N GLY A 176 -7.75 -9.16 -25.12
CA GLY A 176 -6.96 -7.96 -24.85
C GLY A 176 -5.76 -8.21 -23.95
N LYS A 177 -4.82 -7.26 -23.94
CA LYS A 177 -3.69 -7.23 -23.03
C LYS A 177 -4.04 -6.51 -21.73
N VAL A 178 -3.44 -6.95 -20.63
CA VAL A 178 -3.54 -6.30 -19.32
C VAL A 178 -2.15 -5.82 -18.92
N VAL A 179 -2.05 -4.56 -18.51
CA VAL A 179 -0.81 -3.96 -18.01
C VAL A 179 -0.90 -3.82 -16.50
N PHE A 180 0.15 -4.22 -15.80
CA PHE A 180 0.39 -3.87 -14.39
C PHE A 180 1.68 -3.07 -14.28
N ILE A 181 1.61 -1.94 -13.59
CA ILE A 181 2.74 -1.08 -13.26
C ILE A 181 2.85 -1.05 -11.73
N ALA A 182 4.01 -1.39 -11.19
CA ALA A 182 4.39 -1.15 -9.81
C ALA A 182 5.26 0.10 -9.73
N LEU A 183 4.85 1.06 -8.88
CA LEU A 183 5.56 2.32 -8.66
C LEU A 183 6.21 2.35 -7.28
N ASP A 184 7.50 2.71 -7.24
CA ASP A 184 8.20 3.07 -6.01
C ASP A 184 7.72 4.45 -5.52
N ALA A 185 6.54 4.44 -4.88
CA ALA A 185 5.84 5.57 -4.30
C ALA A 185 4.98 5.11 -3.11
N MET A 186 4.48 6.06 -2.32
CA MET A 186 3.56 5.82 -1.19
C MET A 186 2.18 5.32 -1.67
N GLY A 187 1.65 5.98 -2.69
CA GLY A 187 0.29 5.84 -3.20
C GLY A 187 0.06 6.93 -4.23
N LEU A 188 -0.82 6.68 -5.22
CA LEU A 188 -1.09 7.62 -6.31
C LEU A 188 -2.60 7.82 -6.47
N ALA A 189 -3.06 9.07 -6.51
CA ALA A 189 -4.49 9.35 -6.63
C ALA A 189 -5.04 8.91 -8.01
N ASN A 190 -6.32 8.54 -8.09
CA ASN A 190 -6.97 8.15 -9.36
C ASN A 190 -6.85 9.23 -10.45
N SER A 191 -6.73 10.50 -10.06
CA SER A 191 -6.39 11.65 -10.92
C SER A 191 -5.07 11.46 -11.67
N ASP A 192 -3.98 11.15 -10.95
CA ASP A 192 -2.63 11.02 -11.50
C ASP A 192 -2.42 9.65 -12.19
N VAL A 193 -3.09 8.59 -11.71
CA VAL A 193 -3.20 7.31 -12.43
C VAL A 193 -3.80 7.54 -13.84
N ARG A 194 -4.75 8.46 -13.98
CA ARG A 194 -5.29 8.83 -15.30
C ARG A 194 -4.34 9.64 -16.16
N LEU A 195 -3.35 10.34 -15.60
CA LEU A 195 -2.28 10.97 -16.38
C LEU A 195 -1.35 9.93 -17.01
N ILE A 196 -1.04 8.84 -16.28
CA ILE A 196 -0.30 7.68 -16.82
C ILE A 196 -1.11 7.04 -17.96
N ARG A 197 -2.40 6.80 -17.74
CA ARG A 197 -3.32 6.19 -18.72
C ARG A 197 -3.53 7.07 -19.96
N GLU A 198 -3.61 8.40 -19.81
CA GLU A 198 -3.65 9.39 -20.90
C GLU A 198 -2.37 9.34 -21.76
N ALA A 199 -1.19 9.33 -21.13
CA ALA A 199 0.09 9.24 -21.83
C ALA A 199 0.26 7.92 -22.62
N LEU A 200 -0.43 6.86 -22.18
CA LEU A 200 -0.45 5.53 -22.81
C LEU A 200 -1.61 5.28 -23.77
N LYS A 201 -2.61 6.17 -23.91
CA LYS A 201 -3.87 5.86 -24.63
C LYS A 201 -3.70 5.39 -26.07
N ASP A 202 -2.78 5.99 -26.82
CA ASP A 202 -2.53 5.62 -28.22
C ASP A 202 -1.74 4.30 -28.29
N VAL A 203 -0.76 4.10 -27.40
CA VAL A 203 -0.02 2.83 -27.23
C VAL A 203 -0.99 1.68 -26.88
N ALA A 204 -1.94 1.94 -25.98
CA ALA A 204 -2.93 0.97 -25.55
C ALA A 204 -3.85 0.53 -26.70
N LYS A 205 -4.35 1.51 -27.45
CA LYS A 205 -5.18 1.31 -28.64
C LYS A 205 -4.45 0.59 -29.78
N GLU A 206 -3.17 0.86 -29.97
CA GLU A 206 -2.35 0.21 -31.00
C GLU A 206 -2.01 -1.25 -30.66
N ASN A 207 -1.90 -1.59 -29.38
CA ASN A 207 -1.49 -2.92 -28.90
C ASN A 207 -2.64 -3.81 -28.39
N ASN A 208 -3.88 -3.32 -28.45
CA ASN A 208 -5.09 -3.95 -27.90
C ASN A 208 -5.01 -4.18 -26.38
N ILE A 209 -4.54 -3.18 -25.63
CA ILE A 209 -4.58 -3.17 -24.17
C ILE A 209 -5.98 -2.76 -23.71
N VAL A 210 -6.60 -3.58 -22.86
CA VAL A 210 -7.97 -3.40 -22.33
C VAL A 210 -8.00 -3.03 -20.85
N SER A 211 -6.87 -3.13 -20.14
CA SER A 211 -6.71 -2.63 -18.77
C SER A 211 -5.29 -2.13 -18.52
N ILE A 212 -5.17 -0.98 -17.87
CA ILE A 212 -3.90 -0.43 -17.36
C ILE A 212 -4.05 -0.21 -15.87
N ASN A 213 -3.32 -1.00 -15.09
CA ASN A 213 -3.40 -1.02 -13.65
C ASN A 213 -2.09 -0.50 -13.03
N VAL A 214 -2.19 0.33 -12.01
CA VAL A 214 -1.07 0.98 -11.33
C VAL A 214 -1.19 0.69 -9.84
N SER A 215 -0.24 -0.04 -9.28
CA SER A 215 -0.09 -0.24 -7.83
C SER A 215 1.13 0.52 -7.34
N CYS A 216 1.06 1.07 -6.14
CA CYS A 216 2.23 1.60 -5.44
C CYS A 216 2.81 0.53 -4.51
N THR A 217 4.14 0.41 -4.48
CA THR A 217 4.82 -0.51 -3.56
C THR A 217 4.64 -0.11 -2.09
N HIS A 218 4.23 1.15 -1.84
CA HIS A 218 3.98 1.78 -0.54
C HIS A 218 5.22 2.28 0.20
N ILE A 219 6.31 2.60 -0.50
CA ILE A 219 7.57 3.02 0.16
C ILE A 219 7.41 4.30 1.00
N HIS A 220 7.69 4.22 2.31
CA HIS A 220 7.61 5.37 3.22
C HIS A 220 8.82 6.31 3.11
N THR A 221 9.88 5.91 2.41
CA THR A 221 11.09 6.71 2.17
C THR A 221 11.13 7.41 0.80
N GLY A 222 10.07 7.31 -0.01
CA GLY A 222 9.96 7.93 -1.34
C GLY A 222 9.59 9.43 -1.35
N ILE A 223 9.53 10.02 -2.54
CA ILE A 223 9.05 11.40 -2.74
C ILE A 223 7.54 11.47 -2.46
N ASP A 224 7.09 12.55 -1.80
CA ASP A 224 5.68 12.77 -1.53
C ASP A 224 4.85 12.78 -2.83
N SER A 225 4.02 11.75 -2.94
CA SER A 225 3.16 11.40 -4.08
C SER A 225 1.68 11.65 -3.78
N GLN A 226 1.37 12.19 -2.60
CA GLN A 226 0.00 12.52 -2.15
C GLN A 226 -0.15 14.01 -1.77
N GLY A 227 0.94 14.70 -1.43
CA GLY A 227 0.99 16.14 -1.16
C GLY A 227 0.71 16.54 0.29
N VAL A 228 0.47 15.56 1.17
CA VAL A 228 0.11 15.76 2.57
C VAL A 228 1.33 16.10 3.44
N TRP A 229 2.54 15.77 2.98
CA TRP A 229 3.80 15.87 3.73
C TRP A 229 4.75 16.97 3.21
N SER A 230 4.25 17.91 2.40
CA SER A 230 5.00 19.09 1.92
C SER A 230 4.67 20.37 2.73
N ASP A 231 4.36 21.52 2.12
CA ASP A 231 3.90 22.72 2.84
C ASP A 231 2.38 22.96 2.65
N PRO A 232 1.52 22.24 3.39
CA PRO A 232 0.08 22.42 3.28
C PRO A 232 -0.36 23.82 3.71
N VAL A 233 0.38 24.51 4.57
CA VAL A 233 0.01 25.88 5.03
C VAL A 233 0.29 26.90 3.92
N GLY A 234 1.41 26.76 3.21
CA GLY A 234 1.74 27.53 2.02
C GLY A 234 0.75 27.30 0.88
N VAL A 235 0.48 26.03 0.53
CA VAL A 235 -0.48 25.65 -0.52
C VAL A 235 -1.89 26.17 -0.21
N ILE A 236 -2.39 25.94 1.00
CA ILE A 236 -3.68 26.49 1.47
C ILE A 236 -3.68 28.03 1.35
N PHE A 237 -2.61 28.71 1.74
CA PHE A 237 -2.57 30.17 1.67
C PHE A 237 -2.55 30.70 0.23
N ASN A 238 -1.82 30.05 -0.69
CA ASN A 238 -1.86 30.40 -2.11
C ASN A 238 -3.28 30.21 -2.66
N ASN A 239 -3.87 29.02 -2.49
CA ASN A 239 -5.15 28.63 -3.09
C ASN A 239 -6.38 29.36 -2.50
N ILE A 240 -6.18 30.15 -1.43
CA ILE A 240 -7.16 31.10 -0.88
C ILE A 240 -7.04 32.51 -1.48
N VAL A 241 -5.86 32.84 -2.04
CA VAL A 241 -5.47 34.21 -2.44
C VAL A 241 -5.32 34.36 -3.96
N THR A 242 -5.10 33.26 -4.69
CA THR A 242 -4.90 33.24 -6.15
C THR A 242 -5.85 32.22 -6.81
N ASP A 243 -6.17 32.45 -8.08
CA ASP A 243 -6.87 31.47 -8.93
C ASP A 243 -5.90 30.44 -9.55
N GLU A 244 -4.59 30.61 -9.34
CA GLU A 244 -3.52 29.74 -9.83
C GLU A 244 -3.22 28.65 -8.79
N VAL A 245 -3.94 27.53 -8.92
CA VAL A 245 -3.90 26.41 -7.95
C VAL A 245 -2.51 25.78 -7.90
N GLN A 246 -1.88 25.87 -6.74
CA GLN A 246 -0.70 25.08 -6.37
C GLN A 246 -1.14 23.78 -5.72
N TYR A 247 -0.29 22.76 -5.78
CA TYR A 247 -0.56 21.44 -5.21
C TYR A 247 0.48 21.09 -4.14
N GLY A 248 0.14 20.21 -3.20
CA GLY A 248 1.10 19.68 -2.24
C GLY A 248 2.14 18.76 -2.88
N VAL A 249 1.77 18.05 -3.95
CA VAL A 249 2.69 17.24 -4.75
C VAL A 249 3.50 18.14 -5.69
N ASP A 250 4.80 17.89 -5.80
CA ASP A 250 5.65 18.60 -6.77
C ASP A 250 5.41 18.05 -8.19
N ARG A 251 4.99 18.91 -9.12
CA ARG A 251 4.55 18.48 -10.45
C ARG A 251 5.64 17.89 -11.33
N SER A 252 6.92 18.24 -11.12
CA SER A 252 8.02 17.59 -11.85
C SER A 252 8.23 16.13 -11.42
N PHE A 253 7.74 15.73 -10.24
CA PHE A 253 7.70 14.31 -9.86
C PHE A 253 6.57 13.56 -10.58
N ILE A 254 5.35 14.12 -10.63
CA ILE A 254 4.24 13.51 -11.40
C ILE A 254 4.57 13.41 -12.89
N GLU A 255 5.22 14.43 -13.48
CA GLU A 255 5.71 14.38 -14.86
C GLU A 255 6.72 13.22 -15.08
N SER A 256 7.66 13.00 -14.14
CA SER A 256 8.58 11.86 -14.20
C SER A 256 7.90 10.51 -13.92
N VAL A 257 6.92 10.43 -13.03
CA VAL A 257 6.11 9.22 -12.80
C VAL A 257 5.37 8.82 -14.07
N VAL A 258 4.74 9.78 -14.76
CA VAL A 258 4.06 9.55 -16.05
C VAL A 258 5.04 9.13 -17.14
N SER A 259 6.19 9.80 -17.24
CA SER A 259 7.24 9.48 -18.23
C SER A 259 7.87 8.10 -18.01
N GLY A 260 8.23 7.77 -16.77
CA GLY A 260 8.81 6.49 -16.37
C GLY A 260 7.81 5.34 -16.54
N SER A 261 6.57 5.51 -16.08
CA SER A 261 5.48 4.55 -16.29
C SER A 261 5.26 4.25 -17.77
N LYS A 262 5.22 5.30 -18.61
CA LYS A 262 5.08 5.14 -20.05
C LYS A 262 6.25 4.36 -20.65
N LYS A 263 7.49 4.75 -20.33
CA LYS A 263 8.69 4.08 -20.84
C LYS A 263 8.73 2.61 -20.43
N ALA A 264 8.41 2.28 -19.18
CA ALA A 264 8.39 0.91 -18.69
C ALA A 264 7.39 0.02 -19.48
N VAL A 265 6.21 0.56 -19.81
CA VAL A 265 5.21 -0.15 -20.63
C VAL A 265 5.61 -0.25 -22.10
N GLU A 266 6.25 0.78 -22.67
CA GLU A 266 6.78 0.73 -24.04
C GLU A 266 7.93 -0.27 -24.17
N GLU A 267 8.81 -0.38 -23.16
CA GLU A 267 9.82 -1.44 -23.06
C GLU A 267 9.19 -2.83 -22.91
N ALA A 268 8.24 -2.99 -21.98
CA ALA A 268 7.53 -4.26 -21.76
C ALA A 268 6.75 -4.74 -23.00
N LEU A 269 6.20 -3.83 -23.81
CA LEU A 269 5.58 -4.17 -25.10
C LEU A 269 6.60 -4.62 -26.15
N SER A 270 7.84 -4.13 -26.10
CA SER A 270 8.93 -4.55 -26.99
C SER A 270 9.57 -5.88 -26.57
N ASP A 271 9.46 -6.23 -25.30
CA ASP A 271 9.99 -7.45 -24.64
C ASP A 271 9.01 -8.64 -24.69
N MET A 272 7.80 -8.46 -25.26
CA MET A 272 6.75 -9.48 -25.30
C MET A 272 7.20 -10.82 -25.92
N THR A 273 7.42 -11.81 -25.07
CA THR A 273 7.80 -13.18 -25.45
C THR A 273 6.74 -14.20 -25.02
N THR A 274 6.80 -15.43 -25.54
CA THR A 274 5.84 -16.50 -25.24
C THR A 274 6.45 -17.56 -24.32
N GLY A 275 5.66 -18.09 -23.37
CA GLY A 275 6.15 -19.01 -22.36
C GLY A 275 5.04 -19.76 -21.60
N LYS A 276 5.42 -20.33 -20.46
CA LYS A 276 4.52 -20.88 -19.44
C LYS A 276 4.50 -19.95 -18.23
N MET A 277 3.43 -20.00 -17.46
CA MET A 277 3.33 -19.35 -16.16
C MET A 277 3.10 -20.42 -15.09
N TYR A 278 3.73 -20.27 -13.94
CA TYR A 278 3.57 -21.16 -12.79
C TYR A 278 3.17 -20.36 -11.55
N TYR A 279 2.32 -20.92 -10.70
CA TYR A 279 1.86 -20.34 -9.45
C TYR A 279 2.39 -21.14 -8.26
N SER A 280 2.82 -20.43 -7.21
CA SER A 280 3.30 -21.02 -5.96
C SER A 280 3.01 -20.08 -4.79
N THR A 281 2.68 -20.67 -3.64
CA THR A 281 2.39 -19.97 -2.38
C THR A 281 3.25 -20.55 -1.27
N ILE A 282 3.78 -19.72 -0.38
CA ILE A 282 4.53 -20.15 0.80
C ILE A 282 4.11 -19.31 2.03
N GLY A 283 4.05 -19.94 3.19
CA GLY A 283 3.86 -19.24 4.47
C GLY A 283 5.11 -18.43 4.82
N ILE A 284 4.88 -17.23 5.33
CA ILE A 284 5.90 -16.25 5.73
C ILE A 284 5.55 -15.61 7.09
N GLU A 285 4.81 -16.33 7.94
CA GLU A 285 4.35 -15.91 9.26
C GLU A 285 5.44 -15.32 10.17
N ASP A 286 6.69 -15.78 10.07
CA ASP A 286 7.81 -15.25 10.85
C ASP A 286 8.31 -13.88 10.32
N TYR A 287 8.10 -13.60 9.02
CA TYR A 287 8.61 -12.44 8.25
C TYR A 287 7.65 -11.25 8.20
N VAL A 288 6.39 -11.41 8.60
CA VAL A 288 5.39 -10.32 8.61
C VAL A 288 4.62 -10.31 9.92
N ARG A 289 4.29 -9.11 10.40
CA ARG A 289 3.47 -8.91 11.60
C ARG A 289 2.48 -7.77 11.40
N ASP A 290 1.28 -7.93 11.90
CA ASP A 290 0.35 -6.81 12.06
C ASP A 290 0.75 -6.00 13.30
N ARG A 291 0.75 -4.67 13.20
CA ARG A 291 1.07 -3.78 14.32
C ARG A 291 -0.16 -3.22 15.05
N THR A 292 -1.38 -3.64 14.70
CA THR A 292 -2.60 -3.01 15.23
C THR A 292 -3.72 -4.02 15.41
N ALA A 293 -4.22 -4.13 16.63
CA ALA A 293 -5.39 -4.95 16.90
C ALA A 293 -6.66 -4.35 16.25
N PRO A 294 -7.64 -5.15 15.77
CA PRO A 294 -7.71 -6.61 15.85
C PRO A 294 -6.80 -7.28 14.80
N ILE A 295 -5.79 -8.02 15.27
CA ILE A 295 -4.73 -8.62 14.45
C ILE A 295 -5.33 -9.48 13.33
N SER A 296 -5.08 -9.07 12.08
CA SER A 296 -5.59 -9.78 10.90
C SER A 296 -4.76 -9.46 9.66
N LEU A 297 -3.95 -10.43 9.23
CA LEU A 297 -3.04 -10.32 8.09
C LEU A 297 -3.05 -11.58 7.23
N ASP A 298 -2.63 -11.44 5.97
CA ASP A 298 -2.26 -12.59 5.14
C ASP A 298 -0.80 -12.98 5.43
N THR A 299 -0.58 -14.15 6.00
CA THR A 299 0.77 -14.68 6.25
C THR A 299 1.34 -15.42 5.03
N ASN A 300 0.75 -15.26 3.85
CA ASN A 300 1.19 -15.92 2.62
C ASN A 300 1.96 -14.99 1.68
N MET A 301 3.03 -15.51 1.09
CA MET A 301 3.69 -14.96 -0.08
C MET A 301 3.23 -15.69 -1.34
N TYR A 302 2.77 -14.93 -2.32
CA TYR A 302 2.30 -15.43 -3.61
C TYR A 302 3.29 -15.09 -4.71
N LYS A 303 3.62 -16.08 -5.55
CA LYS A 303 4.49 -15.92 -6.73
C LYS A 303 3.78 -16.44 -7.98
N LEU A 304 3.75 -15.61 -9.02
CA LEU A 304 3.63 -16.06 -10.41
C LEU A 304 5.02 -15.98 -11.06
N GLU A 305 5.46 -17.09 -11.63
CA GLU A 305 6.75 -17.22 -12.33
C GLU A 305 6.49 -17.51 -13.81
N PHE A 306 6.80 -16.55 -14.68
CA PHE A 306 6.74 -16.72 -16.12
C PHE A 306 8.09 -17.18 -16.67
N VAL A 307 8.08 -18.30 -17.38
CA VAL A 307 9.25 -18.94 -17.98
C VAL A 307 9.07 -18.93 -19.51
N PRO A 308 9.83 -18.09 -20.25
CA PRO A 308 9.84 -18.06 -21.70
C PRO A 308 10.18 -19.42 -22.33
N PHE A 309 9.70 -19.68 -23.56
CA PHE A 309 10.13 -20.83 -24.35
C PHE A 309 11.53 -20.66 -24.96
N SER A 310 12.02 -19.42 -25.05
CA SER A 310 13.39 -19.10 -25.47
C SER A 310 14.29 -19.02 -24.25
N THR A 311 15.45 -19.68 -24.30
CA THR A 311 16.49 -19.59 -23.26
C THR A 311 17.39 -18.37 -23.41
N GLU A 312 17.07 -17.46 -24.35
CA GLU A 312 17.77 -16.18 -24.53
C GLU A 312 17.05 -15.02 -23.81
N GLU A 313 15.78 -15.21 -23.42
CA GLU A 313 14.96 -14.23 -22.69
C GLU A 313 14.94 -14.51 -21.19
N ALA A 314 14.78 -13.47 -20.36
CA ALA A 314 14.75 -13.60 -18.91
C ALA A 314 13.39 -14.13 -18.39
N PRO A 315 13.36 -15.11 -17.47
CA PRO A 315 12.15 -15.41 -16.71
C PRO A 315 11.73 -14.22 -15.84
N THR A 316 10.43 -14.09 -15.56
CA THR A 316 9.87 -12.96 -14.81
C THR A 316 9.09 -13.44 -13.60
N ILE A 317 9.40 -12.89 -12.42
CA ILE A 317 8.66 -13.13 -11.17
C ILE A 317 7.76 -11.93 -10.88
N ILE A 318 6.46 -12.20 -10.77
CA ILE A 318 5.46 -11.32 -10.17
C ILE A 318 5.24 -11.82 -8.75
N ALA A 319 5.59 -11.00 -7.76
CA ALA A 319 5.40 -11.32 -6.34
C ALA A 319 4.32 -10.43 -5.71
N THR A 320 3.58 -10.98 -4.76
CA THR A 320 2.67 -10.20 -3.91
C THR A 320 2.54 -10.82 -2.53
N PHE A 321 2.62 -9.97 -1.50
CA PHE A 321 2.40 -10.25 -0.08
C PHE A 321 2.15 -8.92 0.62
N GLY A 322 1.52 -8.93 1.80
CA GLY A 322 1.24 -7.71 2.56
C GLY A 322 2.44 -7.29 3.39
N CYS A 323 3.06 -6.13 3.10
CA CYS A 323 4.09 -5.54 3.97
C CYS A 323 4.36 -4.07 3.61
N HIS A 324 4.28 -3.16 4.58
CA HIS A 324 4.80 -1.80 4.48
C HIS A 324 6.32 -1.80 4.21
N PRO A 325 6.80 -1.23 3.10
CA PRO A 325 8.22 -0.90 2.90
C PRO A 325 8.54 0.40 3.65
N GLU A 326 8.63 0.27 4.97
CA GLU A 326 8.87 1.37 5.90
C GLU A 326 10.12 1.22 6.76
N SER A 327 10.87 0.12 6.65
CA SER A 327 12.03 -0.17 7.51
C SER A 327 13.05 0.97 7.48
N ALA A 328 13.48 1.44 6.32
CA ALA A 328 14.43 2.54 6.17
C ALA A 328 13.90 3.90 6.67
N SER A 329 12.61 4.00 7.02
CA SER A 329 12.01 5.24 7.54
C SER A 329 12.41 5.52 8.98
N TYR A 330 12.78 4.47 9.73
CA TYR A 330 13.11 4.52 11.16
C TYR A 330 14.59 4.79 11.46
N ASP A 331 15.37 5.26 10.50
CA ASP A 331 16.81 5.61 10.65
C ASP A 331 17.11 6.74 11.66
N TRP A 332 16.08 7.20 12.40
CA TRP A 332 16.14 8.12 13.53
C TRP A 332 16.05 7.43 14.91
N SER A 333 15.90 6.10 14.96
CA SER A 333 15.78 5.32 16.21
C SER A 333 17.04 5.40 17.09
N ASP A 334 16.85 5.54 18.40
CA ASP A 334 17.91 5.72 19.42
C ASP A 334 19.11 4.77 19.25
N ASP A 335 20.32 5.31 19.14
CA ASP A 335 21.59 4.56 19.11
C ASP A 335 22.07 4.13 20.50
N GLY A 336 21.23 4.31 21.52
CA GLY A 336 21.53 4.08 22.93
C GLY A 336 22.23 5.28 23.60
N SER A 337 22.40 6.40 22.90
CA SER A 337 22.90 7.64 23.50
C SER A 337 21.82 8.42 24.27
N GLY A 338 20.53 8.22 23.92
CA GLY A 338 19.42 9.00 24.45
C GLY A 338 19.27 10.41 23.84
N ASP A 339 20.06 10.76 22.83
CA ASP A 339 19.82 11.93 21.97
C ASP A 339 19.00 11.50 20.74
N LEU A 340 18.04 12.34 20.30
CA LEU A 340 17.28 12.07 19.08
C LEU A 340 18.18 12.25 17.84
N LEU A 341 18.36 11.17 17.07
CA LEU A 341 19.08 11.21 15.79
C LEU A 341 18.37 12.11 14.77
N PRO A 342 19.11 12.82 13.90
CA PRO A 342 18.50 13.61 12.83
C PRO A 342 17.91 12.70 11.74
N PHE A 343 16.63 12.91 11.38
CA PHE A 343 15.98 12.21 10.27
C PHE A 343 16.84 12.19 9.00
N ASP A 344 17.07 11.00 8.45
CA ASP A 344 17.78 10.87 7.19
C ASP A 344 16.94 11.39 6.01
N LYS A 345 17.60 12.18 5.17
CA LYS A 345 17.01 12.93 4.06
C LYS A 345 17.15 12.21 2.73
N LYS A 346 17.91 11.11 2.68
CA LYS A 346 18.02 10.30 1.48
C LYS A 346 16.71 9.54 1.22
N PHE A 347 16.42 9.31 -0.05
CA PHE A 347 15.31 8.45 -0.48
C PHE A 347 15.83 7.04 -0.81
N SER A 348 14.97 6.05 -0.69
CA SER A 348 15.23 4.63 -0.99
C SER A 348 13.95 3.99 -1.53
N ALA A 349 14.06 2.84 -2.19
CA ALA A 349 12.93 1.96 -2.47
C ALA A 349 12.73 0.88 -1.39
N ASP A 350 13.38 1.03 -0.23
CA ASP A 350 13.30 0.12 0.92
C ASP A 350 13.63 -1.34 0.50
N PHE A 351 13.00 -2.36 1.11
CA PHE A 351 13.29 -3.76 0.81
C PHE A 351 13.05 -4.17 -0.67
N ILE A 352 12.30 -3.37 -1.44
CA ILE A 352 12.00 -3.62 -2.87
C ILE A 352 13.28 -3.65 -3.70
N TRP A 353 14.20 -2.70 -3.48
CA TRP A 353 15.49 -2.64 -4.19
C TRP A 353 16.31 -3.91 -3.97
N TYR A 354 16.38 -4.35 -2.72
CA TYR A 354 17.22 -5.47 -2.29
C TYR A 354 16.62 -6.82 -2.69
N THR A 355 15.29 -6.95 -2.67
CA THR A 355 14.56 -8.08 -3.28
C THR A 355 14.86 -8.16 -4.78
N GLU A 356 14.67 -7.05 -5.51
CA GLU A 356 14.95 -6.98 -6.94
C GLU A 356 16.40 -7.38 -7.26
N LYS A 357 17.35 -6.92 -6.45
CA LYS A 357 18.78 -7.17 -6.62
C LYS A 357 19.16 -8.65 -6.52
N VAL A 358 18.54 -9.41 -5.60
CA VAL A 358 18.75 -10.87 -5.48
C VAL A 358 18.14 -11.62 -6.68
N LEU A 359 16.96 -11.21 -7.16
CA LEU A 359 16.32 -11.83 -8.32
C LEU A 359 17.07 -11.54 -9.63
N ASN A 360 17.49 -10.30 -9.85
CA ASN A 360 18.34 -9.93 -11.00
C ASN A 360 19.68 -10.68 -10.97
N ALA A 361 20.29 -10.90 -9.79
CA ALA A 361 21.51 -11.70 -9.66
C ALA A 361 21.31 -13.19 -10.00
N ALA A 362 20.08 -13.71 -9.86
CA ALA A 362 19.68 -15.03 -10.32
C ALA A 362 19.19 -15.07 -11.79
N GLY A 363 19.16 -13.92 -12.48
CA GLY A 363 18.75 -13.80 -13.88
C GLY A 363 17.24 -13.63 -14.12
N TYR A 364 16.48 -13.24 -13.10
CA TYR A 364 15.03 -13.00 -13.19
C TYR A 364 14.70 -11.51 -13.25
N ASN A 365 13.80 -11.15 -14.17
CA ASN A 365 13.02 -9.91 -14.07
C ASN A 365 12.10 -9.97 -12.85
N PHE A 366 11.80 -8.83 -12.22
CA PHE A 366 11.00 -8.78 -10.99
C PHE A 366 10.00 -7.62 -10.97
N ILE A 367 8.78 -7.91 -10.50
CA ILE A 367 7.81 -6.90 -10.10
C ILE A 367 7.14 -7.33 -8.78
N PHE A 368 7.10 -6.41 -7.81
CA PHE A 368 6.29 -6.54 -6.59
C PHE A 368 5.00 -5.76 -6.78
N ILE A 369 3.86 -6.40 -6.52
CA ILE A 369 2.56 -5.73 -6.41
C ILE A 369 2.13 -5.87 -4.94
N GLN A 370 1.83 -4.77 -4.28
CA GLN A 370 1.52 -4.76 -2.85
C GLN A 370 0.31 -5.65 -2.55
N GLY A 371 0.44 -6.55 -1.56
CA GLY A 371 -0.58 -7.53 -1.19
C GLY A 371 -1.62 -6.96 -0.23
N ASN A 372 -2.00 -7.71 0.82
CA ASN A 372 -2.85 -7.15 1.87
C ASN A 372 -2.03 -6.31 2.85
N VAL A 373 -1.84 -5.03 2.53
CA VAL A 373 -0.90 -4.19 3.29
C VAL A 373 -1.43 -3.84 4.68
N SER A 374 -2.76 -3.68 4.84
CA SER A 374 -3.45 -3.51 6.14
C SER A 374 -2.64 -2.60 7.09
N THR A 375 -2.29 -3.08 8.28
CA THR A 375 -1.26 -2.51 9.19
C THR A 375 -0.03 -3.43 9.31
N VAL A 376 0.30 -4.16 8.24
CA VAL A 376 1.34 -5.20 8.24
C VAL A 376 2.73 -4.63 7.98
N THR A 377 3.66 -4.89 8.90
CA THR A 377 5.07 -4.48 8.80
C THR A 377 5.97 -5.70 8.69
N SER A 378 7.19 -5.48 8.18
CA SER A 378 8.27 -6.47 8.21
C SER A 378 8.51 -6.95 9.65
N SER A 379 8.44 -8.25 9.89
CA SER A 379 8.94 -8.87 11.11
C SER A 379 10.37 -9.34 10.85
N ARG A 380 11.32 -8.76 11.59
CA ARG A 380 12.73 -9.15 11.61
C ARG A 380 13.15 -9.78 12.95
N GLY A 381 12.21 -9.97 13.88
CA GLY A 381 12.49 -10.49 15.23
C GLY A 381 12.62 -12.02 15.26
N GLU A 382 11.75 -12.73 14.53
CA GLU A 382 11.77 -14.19 14.45
C GLU A 382 12.72 -14.70 13.33
N THR A 383 13.07 -13.84 12.37
CA THR A 383 13.95 -14.16 11.21
C THR A 383 15.31 -13.48 11.29
N ASP A 384 15.67 -12.97 12.47
CA ASP A 384 16.87 -12.14 12.64
C ASP A 384 18.17 -12.89 12.29
N ASP A 385 19.16 -12.13 11.83
CA ASP A 385 20.55 -12.60 11.75
C ASP A 385 21.38 -12.19 12.99
N GLY A 386 20.78 -11.46 13.94
CA GLY A 386 21.41 -11.05 15.18
C GLY A 386 22.51 -10.01 14.96
N LEU A 387 22.39 -9.19 13.91
CA LEU A 387 23.40 -8.22 13.48
C LEU A 387 22.95 -6.79 13.78
N ASP A 388 23.69 -6.12 14.68
CA ASP A 388 23.48 -4.71 14.99
C ASP A 388 23.57 -3.84 13.72
N GLY A 389 22.52 -3.08 13.42
CA GLY A 389 22.44 -2.17 12.28
C GLY A 389 21.38 -1.08 12.45
N ASN A 390 21.33 -0.13 11.52
CA ASN A 390 20.27 0.87 11.45
C ASN A 390 19.02 0.33 10.71
N ALA A 391 17.97 1.13 10.63
CA ALA A 391 16.70 0.68 10.07
C ALA A 391 16.75 0.53 8.53
N HIS A 392 17.61 1.30 7.84
CA HIS A 392 17.96 1.03 6.44
C HIS A 392 18.68 -0.31 6.28
N TYR A 393 19.62 -0.68 7.16
CA TYR A 393 20.23 -2.03 7.15
C TYR A 393 19.17 -3.13 7.35
N SER A 394 18.18 -2.93 8.23
CA SER A 394 17.04 -3.85 8.34
C SER A 394 16.28 -4.01 7.02
N ALA A 395 16.08 -2.94 6.25
CA ALA A 395 15.48 -2.99 4.91
C ALA A 395 16.34 -3.79 3.92
N VAL A 396 17.68 -3.60 3.95
CA VAL A 396 18.65 -4.37 3.13
C VAL A 396 18.49 -5.87 3.37
N ARG A 397 18.56 -6.29 4.63
CA ARG A 397 18.59 -7.70 5.01
C ARG A 397 17.24 -8.39 4.78
N TYR A 398 16.14 -7.72 5.16
CA TYR A 398 14.79 -8.21 4.89
C TYR A 398 14.53 -8.38 3.38
N GLY A 399 14.92 -7.40 2.55
CA GLY A 399 14.79 -7.53 1.10
C GLY A 399 15.61 -8.69 0.52
N TYR A 400 16.79 -8.98 1.07
CA TYR A 400 17.57 -10.15 0.70
C TYR A 400 16.91 -11.47 1.11
N GLU A 401 16.36 -11.58 2.32
CA GLU A 401 15.57 -12.75 2.76
C GLU A 401 14.37 -13.00 1.83
N ILE A 402 13.55 -11.98 1.58
CA ILE A 402 12.39 -12.05 0.69
C ILE A 402 12.79 -12.47 -0.72
N GLY A 403 13.89 -11.93 -1.27
CA GLY A 403 14.43 -12.32 -2.57
C GLY A 403 14.87 -13.79 -2.62
N TYR A 404 15.52 -14.28 -1.56
CA TYR A 404 15.89 -15.69 -1.46
C TYR A 404 14.71 -16.63 -1.29
N ILE A 405 13.65 -16.24 -0.57
CA ILE A 405 12.42 -17.03 -0.42
C ILE A 405 11.70 -17.14 -1.78
N LEU A 406 11.57 -16.03 -2.53
CA LEU A 406 10.93 -16.03 -3.85
C LEU A 406 11.58 -16.99 -4.84
N LEU A 407 12.92 -17.02 -4.88
CA LEU A 407 13.69 -17.96 -5.70
C LEU A 407 13.70 -19.38 -5.11
N GLY A 408 13.80 -19.50 -3.79
CA GLY A 408 14.05 -20.74 -3.07
C GLY A 408 12.82 -21.57 -2.70
N MET A 409 11.61 -21.00 -2.77
CA MET A 409 10.40 -21.68 -2.24
C MET A 409 10.15 -23.06 -2.87
N SER A 410 10.45 -23.26 -4.16
CA SER A 410 10.30 -24.55 -4.86
C SER A 410 11.59 -25.39 -4.93
N LEU A 411 12.66 -24.96 -4.28
CA LEU A 411 13.95 -25.65 -4.25
C LEU A 411 14.10 -26.51 -2.97
N GLY A 412 14.95 -27.54 -3.05
CA GLY A 412 15.42 -28.28 -1.87
C GLY A 412 16.58 -27.55 -1.17
N GLU A 413 16.91 -27.94 0.06
CA GLU A 413 17.96 -27.29 0.86
C GLU A 413 19.33 -27.24 0.16
N GLU A 414 19.76 -28.34 -0.48
CA GLU A 414 21.03 -28.38 -1.24
C GLU A 414 21.04 -27.37 -2.40
N ASP A 415 19.92 -27.22 -3.11
CA ASP A 415 19.77 -26.26 -4.21
C ASP A 415 19.69 -24.81 -3.71
N ARG A 416 19.08 -24.56 -2.55
CA ARG A 416 19.09 -23.25 -1.87
C ARG A 416 20.49 -22.84 -1.43
N ILE A 417 21.26 -23.78 -0.89
CA ILE A 417 22.68 -23.58 -0.56
C ILE A 417 23.51 -23.27 -1.81
N ALA A 418 23.20 -23.90 -2.95
CA ALA A 418 23.85 -23.61 -4.23
C ALA A 418 23.46 -22.22 -4.77
N LEU A 419 22.16 -21.89 -4.75
CA LEU A 419 21.61 -20.58 -5.13
C LEU A 419 22.27 -19.46 -4.35
N ASN A 420 22.26 -19.54 -3.01
CA ASN A 420 22.85 -18.55 -2.11
C ASN A 420 24.31 -18.22 -2.45
N LYS A 421 25.09 -19.21 -2.87
CA LYS A 421 26.49 -19.02 -3.28
C LYS A 421 26.63 -18.46 -4.70
N ALA A 422 25.71 -18.83 -5.60
CA ALA A 422 25.69 -18.32 -6.98
C ALA A 422 25.35 -16.82 -7.04
N THR A 423 24.46 -16.34 -6.16
CA THR A 423 24.09 -14.92 -6.01
C THR A 423 25.05 -14.12 -5.10
N GLY A 424 26.14 -14.72 -4.63
CA GLY A 424 27.20 -14.02 -3.89
C GLY A 424 27.02 -13.90 -2.38
N ASP A 425 26.21 -14.76 -1.76
CA ASP A 425 25.99 -14.86 -0.31
C ASP A 425 25.60 -13.53 0.37
N LYS A 426 24.60 -12.84 -0.20
CA LYS A 426 24.09 -11.53 0.26
C LYS A 426 23.61 -11.47 1.73
N LEU A 427 23.44 -12.62 2.40
CA LEU A 427 23.11 -12.70 3.84
C LEU A 427 24.31 -13.12 4.71
N ASP A 428 25.51 -13.24 4.15
CA ASP A 428 26.76 -13.61 4.81
C ASP A 428 26.70 -14.98 5.53
N VAL A 429 25.96 -15.94 4.97
CA VAL A 429 25.71 -17.26 5.58
C VAL A 429 27.02 -18.02 5.83
N GLU A 430 28.00 -17.96 4.92
CA GLU A 430 29.31 -18.59 5.14
C GLU A 430 30.13 -17.93 6.26
N LEU A 431 29.84 -16.68 6.62
CA LEU A 431 30.54 -15.93 7.67
C LEU A 431 29.85 -16.00 9.03
N TYR A 432 28.53 -16.18 9.10
CA TYR A 432 27.75 -16.13 10.34
C TYR A 432 27.05 -17.42 10.77
N LYS A 433 26.83 -18.39 9.88
CA LYS A 433 26.14 -19.66 10.21
C LYS A 433 26.76 -20.36 11.43
N GLY A 434 25.92 -20.61 12.44
CA GLY A 434 26.32 -21.27 13.70
C GLY A 434 26.92 -20.33 14.76
N LYS A 435 26.83 -19.01 14.57
CA LYS A 435 26.92 -18.04 15.68
C LYS A 435 25.61 -18.03 16.47
N ASP A 436 25.68 -17.60 17.72
CA ASP A 436 24.51 -17.38 18.57
C ASP A 436 23.70 -16.20 17.99
N GLY A 437 22.37 -16.34 17.90
CA GLY A 437 21.46 -15.32 17.35
C GLY A 437 21.33 -15.26 15.82
N TYR A 438 22.13 -15.98 15.02
CA TYR A 438 22.05 -15.93 13.55
C TYR A 438 21.13 -17.03 12.98
N SER A 439 19.98 -16.66 12.41
CA SER A 439 19.12 -17.57 11.63
C SER A 439 19.67 -17.79 10.21
N VAL A 440 19.29 -18.91 9.57
CA VAL A 440 19.74 -19.26 8.22
C VAL A 440 18.51 -19.43 7.32
N TRP A 441 18.28 -18.51 6.39
CA TRP A 441 17.02 -18.38 5.62
C TRP A 441 16.49 -19.67 4.95
N TYR A 442 17.36 -20.62 4.59
CA TYR A 442 16.98 -21.86 3.93
C TYR A 442 16.73 -23.04 4.89
N GLU A 443 17.08 -22.93 6.18
CA GLU A 443 16.84 -23.95 7.19
C GLU A 443 15.39 -23.86 7.69
N GLY A 444 14.69 -24.99 7.78
CA GLY A 444 13.28 -25.04 8.19
C GLY A 444 12.27 -24.60 7.12
N LEU A 445 12.62 -23.64 6.26
CA LEU A 445 11.78 -23.13 5.16
C LEU A 445 11.17 -24.28 4.34
N PRO A 446 9.83 -24.38 4.19
CA PRO A 446 9.21 -25.50 3.47
C PRO A 446 9.51 -25.45 1.97
N THR A 447 9.54 -26.61 1.31
CA THR A 447 9.59 -26.70 -0.17
C THR A 447 8.18 -26.84 -0.72
N VAL A 448 7.73 -25.88 -1.52
CA VAL A 448 6.37 -25.81 -2.08
C VAL A 448 6.35 -26.10 -3.59
N SER A 449 5.33 -26.82 -4.05
CA SER A 449 5.18 -27.17 -5.46
C SER A 449 4.63 -26.02 -6.29
N ALA A 450 5.32 -25.63 -7.36
CA ALA A 450 4.77 -24.76 -8.39
C ALA A 450 3.76 -25.52 -9.27
N VAL A 451 2.64 -24.88 -9.60
CA VAL A 451 1.55 -25.42 -10.44
C VAL A 451 1.50 -24.65 -11.76
N GLU A 452 1.43 -25.34 -12.90
CA GLU A 452 1.31 -24.69 -14.21
C GLU A 452 -0.05 -24.01 -14.36
N VAL A 453 -0.04 -22.72 -14.67
CA VAL A 453 -1.22 -21.85 -14.74
C VAL A 453 -1.76 -21.83 -16.17
N LYS A 454 -3.00 -22.25 -16.36
CA LYS A 454 -3.63 -22.26 -17.70
C LYS A 454 -3.70 -20.85 -18.29
N PRO A 455 -3.50 -20.66 -19.61
CA PRO A 455 -3.63 -19.35 -20.27
C PRO A 455 -5.09 -18.94 -20.39
N VAL A 456 -5.56 -18.31 -19.31
CA VAL A 456 -6.84 -17.65 -19.11
C VAL A 456 -6.56 -16.40 -18.30
N LEU A 457 -6.82 -15.23 -18.88
CA LEU A 457 -6.66 -13.92 -18.22
C LEU A 457 -8.01 -13.22 -18.22
N ASN A 458 -8.67 -13.11 -17.08
CA ASN A 458 -9.92 -12.37 -16.98
C ASN A 458 -9.71 -11.14 -16.09
N ILE A 459 -10.23 -9.98 -16.50
CA ILE A 459 -10.21 -8.78 -15.66
C ILE A 459 -11.45 -7.93 -15.90
N LYS A 460 -12.01 -7.35 -14.84
CA LYS A 460 -13.10 -6.38 -14.90
C LYS A 460 -12.92 -5.33 -13.82
N VAL A 461 -13.08 -4.06 -14.19
CA VAL A 461 -12.89 -2.91 -13.30
C VAL A 461 -14.17 -2.07 -13.30
N LYS A 462 -14.48 -1.45 -12.16
CA LYS A 462 -15.64 -0.57 -11.97
C LYS A 462 -15.21 0.72 -11.28
N GLN A 463 -15.32 1.85 -11.99
CA GLN A 463 -15.25 3.18 -11.39
C GLN A 463 -16.59 3.60 -10.78
N PHE A 464 -16.54 4.40 -9.71
CA PHE A 464 -17.71 4.90 -8.98
C PHE A 464 -17.34 6.18 -8.21
N PHE A 465 -18.36 6.87 -7.69
CA PHE A 465 -18.16 7.97 -6.74
C PHE A 465 -18.06 7.42 -5.32
N VAL A 466 -17.01 7.79 -4.58
CA VAL A 466 -16.89 7.53 -3.14
C VAL A 466 -17.01 8.85 -2.37
N GLN A 467 -17.76 8.85 -1.27
CA GLN A 467 -17.90 10.01 -0.41
C GLN A 467 -16.66 10.15 0.47
N ILE A 468 -16.08 11.34 0.53
CA ILE A 468 -15.02 11.67 1.48
C ILE A 468 -15.71 12.13 2.77
N ASP A 469 -15.98 11.21 3.69
CA ASP A 469 -16.63 11.50 4.98
C ASP A 469 -15.64 11.76 6.13
N ASN A 470 -14.37 11.44 5.93
CA ASN A 470 -13.26 12.01 6.68
C ASN A 470 -13.08 13.50 6.30
N ASN A 471 -13.51 14.37 7.19
CA ASN A 471 -13.45 15.82 7.04
C ASN A 471 -12.00 16.36 6.96
N ILE A 472 -11.00 15.65 7.47
CA ILE A 472 -9.58 16.05 7.37
C ILE A 472 -9.07 15.80 5.95
N ILE A 473 -9.33 14.63 5.37
CA ILE A 473 -8.99 14.37 3.95
C ILE A 473 -9.84 15.25 3.01
N ALA A 474 -11.13 15.45 3.31
CA ALA A 474 -11.97 16.37 2.56
C ALA A 474 -11.41 17.81 2.59
N LEU A 475 -10.78 18.24 3.69
CA LEU A 475 -10.10 19.54 3.82
C LEU A 475 -8.83 19.62 2.98
N LEU A 476 -8.01 18.56 2.98
CA LEU A 476 -6.75 18.51 2.24
C LEU A 476 -7.01 18.50 0.73
N GLY A 477 -7.95 17.68 0.26
CA GLY A 477 -8.33 17.61 -1.15
C GLY A 477 -9.04 18.89 -1.64
N LYS A 478 -10.02 19.42 -0.90
CA LYS A 478 -10.74 20.65 -1.33
C LYS A 478 -9.86 21.89 -1.41
N THR A 479 -8.70 21.87 -0.76
CA THR A 479 -7.72 22.98 -0.79
C THR A 479 -6.55 22.68 -1.73
N SER A 480 -6.60 21.53 -2.44
CA SER A 480 -5.56 21.03 -3.33
C SER A 480 -4.20 20.82 -2.66
N VAL A 481 -4.18 20.58 -1.34
CA VAL A 481 -3.00 20.00 -0.69
C VAL A 481 -2.81 18.58 -1.19
N ALA A 482 -3.87 17.78 -1.11
CA ALA A 482 -3.90 16.45 -1.71
C ALA A 482 -4.33 16.52 -3.18
N ASP A 483 -3.80 15.63 -4.02
CA ASP A 483 -3.96 15.65 -5.49
C ASP A 483 -5.20 14.87 -5.99
N ASN A 484 -6.05 14.38 -5.07
CA ASN A 484 -7.28 13.68 -5.43
C ASN A 484 -8.26 14.63 -6.15
N LEU A 485 -8.96 14.11 -7.17
CA LEU A 485 -10.12 14.78 -7.74
C LEU A 485 -11.17 15.04 -6.66
N VAL A 486 -11.50 16.30 -6.39
CA VAL A 486 -12.57 16.65 -5.44
C VAL A 486 -13.78 17.25 -6.13
N LEU A 487 -14.90 16.55 -5.98
CA LEU A 487 -16.24 16.95 -6.40
C LEU A 487 -17.03 17.42 -5.17
N LYS A 488 -17.79 18.50 -5.29
CA LYS A 488 -18.62 19.04 -4.21
C LYS A 488 -20.09 19.09 -4.59
N SER A 489 -20.95 18.54 -3.74
CA SER A 489 -22.40 18.51 -3.95
C SER A 489 -23.12 19.76 -3.41
N ALA A 490 -24.37 19.93 -3.83
CA ALA A 490 -25.27 20.99 -3.38
C ALA A 490 -25.62 20.90 -1.87
N ASP A 491 -25.56 19.72 -1.25
CA ASP A 491 -25.67 19.54 0.21
C ASP A 491 -24.34 19.74 0.97
N ARG A 492 -23.28 20.12 0.23
CA ARG A 492 -21.91 20.43 0.69
C ARG A 492 -21.04 19.25 1.11
N LYS A 493 -21.42 18.01 0.81
CA LYS A 493 -20.50 16.86 0.91
C LYS A 493 -19.44 16.91 -0.19
N TYR A 494 -18.34 16.20 0.05
CA TYR A 494 -17.25 16.02 -0.89
C TYR A 494 -17.19 14.56 -1.34
N TYR A 495 -16.83 14.35 -2.60
CA TYR A 495 -16.69 13.05 -3.25
C TYR A 495 -15.44 13.05 -4.11
N THR A 496 -14.86 11.88 -4.33
CA THR A 496 -13.87 11.62 -5.39
C THR A 496 -14.38 10.49 -6.29
N VAL A 497 -13.69 10.23 -7.40
CA VAL A 497 -13.85 9.01 -8.17
C VAL A 497 -12.77 8.04 -7.76
N SER A 498 -13.16 6.79 -7.51
CA SER A 498 -12.25 5.67 -7.26
C SER A 498 -12.73 4.45 -8.04
N GLU A 499 -11.97 3.36 -8.01
CA GLU A 499 -12.29 2.15 -8.76
C GLU A 499 -11.85 0.87 -8.01
N VAL A 500 -12.58 -0.22 -8.23
CA VAL A 500 -12.24 -1.58 -7.76
C VAL A 500 -12.22 -2.53 -8.95
N GLY A 501 -11.45 -3.60 -8.84
CA GLY A 501 -11.36 -4.61 -9.89
C GLY A 501 -11.40 -6.04 -9.38
N TYR A 502 -11.79 -6.94 -10.28
CA TYR A 502 -11.64 -8.38 -10.14
C TYR A 502 -10.77 -8.91 -11.27
N LEU A 503 -9.78 -9.72 -10.93
CA LEU A 503 -8.81 -10.32 -11.85
C LEU A 503 -8.70 -11.83 -11.58
N GLU A 504 -8.55 -12.61 -12.65
CA GLU A 504 -8.26 -14.05 -12.59
C GLU A 504 -7.09 -14.37 -13.52
N ILE A 505 -6.12 -15.13 -13.01
CA ILE A 505 -4.99 -15.66 -13.78
C ILE A 505 -4.99 -17.19 -13.63
N GLY A 506 -5.45 -17.88 -14.68
CA GLY A 506 -5.75 -19.31 -14.67
C GLY A 506 -6.85 -19.71 -13.69
N ASP A 507 -6.75 -20.91 -13.10
CA ASP A 507 -7.58 -21.34 -11.95
C ASP A 507 -6.91 -21.03 -10.60
N ASN A 508 -5.75 -20.34 -10.62
CA ASN A 508 -4.77 -20.43 -9.55
C ASN A 508 -4.70 -19.17 -8.68
N MET A 509 -5.06 -18.02 -9.24
CA MET A 509 -5.02 -16.73 -8.54
C MET A 509 -6.23 -15.88 -8.95
N LYS A 510 -7.15 -15.66 -8.00
CA LYS A 510 -8.19 -14.63 -8.09
C LYS A 510 -7.73 -13.42 -7.27
N VAL A 511 -8.07 -12.20 -7.69
CA VAL A 511 -7.63 -10.98 -7.02
C VAL A 511 -8.76 -9.96 -6.87
N TYR A 512 -8.93 -9.45 -5.66
CA TYR A 512 -9.57 -8.16 -5.40
C TYR A 512 -8.53 -7.04 -5.59
N MET A 513 -8.71 -6.22 -6.61
CA MET A 513 -7.91 -5.00 -6.83
C MET A 513 -8.50 -3.86 -5.98
N SER A 514 -7.75 -3.43 -4.98
CA SER A 514 -8.18 -2.55 -3.90
C SER A 514 -7.56 -1.15 -4.00
N PRO A 515 -8.34 -0.06 -3.91
CA PRO A 515 -7.87 1.33 -4.06
C PRO A 515 -7.19 1.92 -2.80
N GLY A 516 -6.93 1.14 -1.75
CA GLY A 516 -6.40 1.65 -0.48
C GLY A 516 -5.63 0.58 0.29
N GLU A 517 -5.43 0.82 1.58
CA GLU A 517 -4.79 -0.11 2.53
C GLU A 517 -5.91 -0.89 3.25
N THR A 518 -6.30 -2.06 2.73
CA THR A 518 -7.47 -2.80 3.26
C THR A 518 -7.14 -3.54 4.54
N PHE A 519 -7.92 -3.30 5.60
CA PHE A 519 -7.81 -4.06 6.85
C PHE A 519 -8.13 -5.53 6.65
N GLY A 520 -7.25 -6.41 7.13
CA GLY A 520 -7.32 -7.85 6.87
C GLY A 520 -8.61 -8.53 7.36
N GLU A 521 -9.30 -7.99 8.38
CA GLU A 521 -10.58 -8.56 8.81
C GLU A 521 -11.66 -8.49 7.71
N LEU A 522 -11.57 -7.52 6.80
CA LEU A 522 -12.49 -7.38 5.68
C LEU A 522 -12.26 -8.50 4.64
N VAL A 523 -11.07 -9.09 4.61
CA VAL A 523 -10.69 -10.16 3.69
C VAL A 523 -10.88 -11.54 4.32
N PHE A 524 -10.39 -11.74 5.56
CA PHE A 524 -10.29 -13.04 6.24
C PHE A 524 -11.32 -13.25 7.37
N GLY A 525 -11.99 -12.19 7.84
CA GLY A 525 -13.02 -12.27 8.87
C GLY A 525 -12.49 -12.10 10.30
N GLY A 526 -12.72 -13.10 11.16
CA GLY A 526 -12.30 -13.07 12.56
C GLY A 526 -13.09 -12.11 13.46
N ASN A 527 -12.45 -11.62 14.53
CA ASN A 527 -13.09 -10.72 15.50
C ASN A 527 -13.34 -9.32 14.92
N GLY A 528 -12.43 -8.82 14.08
CA GLY A 528 -12.52 -7.48 13.50
C GLY A 528 -13.74 -7.29 12.59
N ALA A 529 -14.14 -8.29 11.81
CA ALA A 529 -15.24 -8.16 10.83
C ALA A 529 -16.64 -7.98 11.46
N LYS A 530 -16.78 -8.11 12.78
CA LYS A 530 -18.07 -8.06 13.46
C LYS A 530 -18.74 -6.71 13.29
N GLY A 531 -20.03 -6.72 12.92
CA GLY A 531 -20.82 -5.52 12.74
C GLY A 531 -20.53 -4.73 11.46
N PHE A 532 -19.70 -5.27 10.55
CA PHE A 532 -19.69 -4.87 9.14
C PHE A 532 -20.96 -5.40 8.45
N GLU A 533 -21.39 -4.76 7.35
CA GLU A 533 -22.65 -5.11 6.67
C GLU A 533 -22.50 -6.20 5.59
N PHE A 534 -21.26 -6.44 5.14
CA PHE A 534 -20.90 -7.49 4.19
C PHE A 534 -20.20 -8.66 4.89
N ALA A 535 -20.29 -9.86 4.32
CA ALA A 535 -19.41 -10.96 4.68
C ALA A 535 -17.95 -10.64 4.26
N PRO A 536 -16.93 -11.22 4.90
CA PRO A 536 -15.54 -11.09 4.49
C PRO A 536 -15.30 -11.61 3.07
N VAL A 537 -14.29 -11.08 2.37
CA VAL A 537 -14.06 -11.38 0.95
C VAL A 537 -13.82 -12.87 0.69
N ARG A 538 -13.03 -13.59 1.53
CA ARG A 538 -12.85 -15.05 1.39
C ARG A 538 -14.14 -15.85 1.66
N GLU A 539 -14.99 -15.40 2.60
CA GLU A 539 -16.31 -16.03 2.84
C GLU A 539 -17.27 -15.83 1.64
N TYR A 540 -17.21 -14.69 0.96
CA TYR A 540 -18.09 -14.36 -0.15
C TYR A 540 -17.63 -14.97 -1.49
N THR A 541 -16.35 -14.84 -1.86
CA THR A 541 -15.84 -15.24 -3.20
C THR A 541 -15.09 -16.56 -3.25
N GLY A 542 -14.76 -17.14 -2.08
CA GLY A 542 -13.91 -18.31 -1.92
C GLY A 542 -12.51 -17.98 -1.38
N GLU A 543 -11.89 -18.95 -0.70
CA GLU A 543 -10.57 -18.84 -0.05
C GLU A 543 -9.40 -18.61 -1.03
N ASP A 544 -9.60 -18.87 -2.33
CA ASP A 544 -8.59 -18.77 -3.39
C ASP A 544 -8.42 -17.34 -3.96
N ILE A 545 -9.02 -16.35 -3.30
CA ILE A 545 -8.82 -14.93 -3.57
C ILE A 545 -7.70 -14.33 -2.71
N ILE A 546 -6.87 -13.52 -3.35
CA ILE A 546 -5.93 -12.60 -2.71
C ILE A 546 -6.36 -11.15 -2.97
N ILE A 547 -5.66 -10.20 -2.38
CA ILE A 547 -5.89 -8.77 -2.60
C ILE A 547 -4.61 -8.13 -3.12
N MET A 548 -4.76 -7.16 -4.01
CA MET A 548 -3.69 -6.24 -4.41
C MET A 548 -4.12 -4.83 -4.02
N ASP A 549 -3.56 -4.32 -2.92
CA ASP A 549 -3.85 -2.99 -2.37
C ASP A 549 -3.18 -1.86 -3.18
N LEU A 550 -3.59 -0.62 -2.89
CA LEU A 550 -3.10 0.63 -3.52
C LEU A 550 -3.18 0.62 -5.05
N MET A 551 -4.17 -0.08 -5.60
CA MET A 551 -4.39 -0.30 -7.01
C MET A 551 -5.33 0.75 -7.60
N ASN A 552 -4.81 1.55 -8.54
CA ASN A 552 -5.49 2.60 -9.30
C ASN A 552 -5.99 3.83 -8.51
N ASP A 553 -5.79 3.88 -7.20
CA ASP A 553 -6.05 5.05 -6.34
C ASP A 553 -5.25 4.92 -5.02
N ALA A 554 -5.30 5.97 -4.18
CA ALA A 554 -4.78 5.96 -2.82
C ALA A 554 -5.86 6.49 -1.85
N ALA A 555 -6.79 5.62 -1.49
CA ALA A 555 -7.88 5.91 -0.55
C ALA A 555 -7.45 5.96 0.94
N GLY A 556 -6.18 5.63 1.22
CA GLY A 556 -5.67 5.39 2.57
C GLY A 556 -6.28 4.14 3.21
N TYR A 557 -6.32 4.10 4.54
CA TYR A 557 -6.82 2.95 5.30
C TYR A 557 -8.31 2.65 5.06
N VAL A 558 -8.63 1.40 4.74
CA VAL A 558 -9.97 0.89 4.49
C VAL A 558 -10.35 -0.10 5.60
N ALA A 559 -10.85 0.44 6.72
CA ALA A 559 -11.19 -0.29 7.94
C ALA A 559 -12.70 -0.57 8.08
N ASN A 560 -13.06 -1.60 8.87
CA ASN A 560 -14.46 -1.78 9.32
C ASN A 560 -14.95 -0.49 10.02
N PRO A 561 -16.11 0.08 9.66
CA PRO A 561 -16.66 1.28 10.31
C PRO A 561 -16.72 1.23 11.85
N GLN A 562 -16.84 0.03 12.44
CA GLN A 562 -16.81 -0.19 13.89
C GLN A 562 -15.41 -0.03 14.50
N ASN A 563 -14.36 -0.42 13.76
CA ASN A 563 -12.96 -0.42 14.19
C ASN A 563 -12.18 0.80 13.69
N TYR A 564 -12.75 1.60 12.78
CA TYR A 564 -12.13 2.81 12.22
C TYR A 564 -11.77 3.84 13.30
N VAL A 565 -10.47 4.15 13.42
CA VAL A 565 -9.88 5.10 14.39
C VAL A 565 -9.11 6.22 13.67
N MET A 566 -9.43 7.48 13.96
CA MET A 566 -8.62 8.63 13.49
C MET A 566 -7.46 8.96 14.43
N ALA A 567 -7.70 8.88 15.72
CA ALA A 567 -6.71 8.97 16.78
C ALA A 567 -7.36 8.42 18.05
N GLY A 568 -6.82 7.36 18.64
CA GLY A 568 -7.48 6.65 19.73
C GLY A 568 -6.71 5.42 20.17
N LEU A 569 -7.44 4.40 20.60
CA LEU A 569 -6.89 3.16 21.14
C LEU A 569 -7.58 1.96 20.49
N GLN A 570 -6.83 0.89 20.22
CA GLN A 570 -7.38 -0.45 19.98
C GLN A 570 -7.21 -1.29 21.26
N TYR A 571 -8.00 -2.34 21.44
CA TYR A 571 -7.72 -3.32 22.50
C TYR A 571 -7.07 -4.55 21.90
N ASN A 572 -5.89 -4.93 22.41
CA ASN A 572 -5.11 -6.03 21.90
C ASN A 572 -5.34 -7.29 22.75
N GLU A 573 -5.99 -8.29 22.15
CA GLU A 573 -6.32 -9.56 22.81
C GLU A 573 -5.08 -10.44 23.08
N GLU A 574 -3.95 -10.18 22.40
CA GLU A 574 -2.72 -10.98 22.49
C GLU A 574 -1.75 -10.44 23.54
N SER A 575 -1.50 -9.12 23.55
CA SER A 575 -0.72 -8.47 24.62
C SER A 575 -1.53 -8.29 25.91
N GLY A 576 -2.84 -8.14 25.79
CA GLY A 576 -3.75 -7.81 26.89
C GLY A 576 -3.86 -6.30 27.17
N GLU A 577 -3.19 -5.46 26.39
CA GLU A 577 -3.02 -4.01 26.57
C GLU A 577 -3.86 -3.17 25.58
N TYR A 578 -3.71 -1.84 25.62
CA TYR A 578 -4.33 -0.92 24.65
C TYR A 578 -3.28 -0.19 23.83
N ASP A 579 -3.23 -0.49 22.54
CA ASP A 579 -2.29 0.11 21.59
C ASP A 579 -2.88 1.41 21.00
N SER A 580 -2.03 2.40 20.71
CA SER A 580 -2.47 3.65 20.08
C SER A 580 -2.63 3.50 18.57
N ASP A 581 -3.78 3.91 18.05
CA ASP A 581 -4.12 3.88 16.62
C ASP A 581 -4.43 5.30 16.12
N THR A 582 -3.82 5.68 15.00
CA THR A 582 -4.09 6.93 14.26
C THR A 582 -4.25 6.73 12.76
N TRP A 583 -4.34 5.48 12.28
CA TRP A 583 -4.13 5.15 10.87
C TRP A 583 -5.20 5.78 9.98
N CYS A 584 -6.47 5.66 10.35
CA CYS A 584 -7.59 6.21 9.59
C CYS A 584 -7.74 7.75 9.74
N LEU A 585 -6.70 8.47 10.22
CA LEU A 585 -6.58 9.92 10.00
C LEU A 585 -6.40 10.22 8.51
N ILE A 586 -5.63 9.38 7.80
CA ILE A 586 -5.38 9.46 6.37
C ILE A 586 -6.18 8.34 5.68
N SER A 587 -7.47 8.60 5.46
CA SER A 587 -8.42 7.69 4.83
C SER A 587 -9.59 8.49 4.25
N TYR A 588 -10.19 8.06 3.14
CA TYR A 588 -11.43 8.69 2.63
C TYR A 588 -12.58 8.68 3.64
N GLY A 589 -12.61 7.72 4.58
CA GLY A 589 -13.55 7.75 5.71
C GLY A 589 -14.24 6.42 6.01
N LYS A 590 -15.18 6.45 6.97
CA LYS A 590 -15.94 5.25 7.40
C LYS A 590 -16.79 4.68 6.26
N GLY A 591 -17.24 5.51 5.32
CA GLY A 591 -17.93 5.07 4.11
C GLY A 591 -17.08 4.32 3.09
N ALA A 592 -15.74 4.33 3.19
CA ALA A 592 -14.85 3.73 2.20
C ALA A 592 -15.04 2.20 2.10
N ALA A 593 -14.86 1.47 3.21
CA ALA A 593 -14.97 0.01 3.25
C ALA A 593 -16.31 -0.55 2.69
N PRO A 594 -17.50 -0.10 3.12
CA PRO A 594 -18.75 -0.60 2.55
C PRO A 594 -18.94 -0.20 1.08
N THR A 595 -18.42 0.97 0.65
CA THR A 595 -18.47 1.37 -0.77
C THR A 595 -17.60 0.45 -1.64
N PHE A 596 -16.36 0.18 -1.20
CA PHE A 596 -15.39 -0.60 -1.98
C PHE A 596 -15.75 -2.09 -2.02
N ILE A 597 -16.04 -2.70 -0.87
CA ILE A 597 -16.41 -4.13 -0.80
C ILE A 597 -17.75 -4.38 -1.52
N GLY A 598 -18.75 -3.51 -1.31
CA GLY A 598 -20.03 -3.61 -2.02
C GLY A 598 -19.88 -3.50 -3.55
N HIS A 599 -19.06 -2.57 -4.04
CA HIS A 599 -18.79 -2.46 -5.48
C HIS A 599 -17.85 -3.54 -6.02
N PHE A 600 -17.01 -4.17 -5.19
CA PHE A 600 -16.24 -5.34 -5.58
C PHE A 600 -17.17 -6.56 -5.77
N TYR A 601 -18.14 -6.76 -4.87
CA TYR A 601 -19.15 -7.82 -5.04
C TYR A 601 -20.07 -7.55 -6.24
N ASP A 602 -20.47 -6.29 -6.51
CA ASP A 602 -21.14 -5.93 -7.77
C ASP A 602 -20.33 -6.31 -9.03
N VAL A 603 -18.98 -6.32 -8.96
CA VAL A 603 -18.11 -6.74 -10.07
C VAL A 603 -18.08 -8.26 -10.15
N TYR A 604 -17.84 -8.95 -9.04
CA TYR A 604 -17.79 -10.42 -8.94
C TYR A 604 -19.09 -11.07 -9.42
N ASP A 605 -20.24 -10.69 -8.83
CA ASP A 605 -21.59 -11.17 -9.20
C ASP A 605 -21.98 -10.87 -10.66
N SER A 606 -21.22 -10.02 -11.36
CA SER A 606 -21.43 -9.68 -12.77
C SER A 606 -20.60 -10.52 -13.75
N VAL A 607 -19.82 -11.48 -13.25
CA VAL A 607 -18.99 -12.42 -14.02
C VAL A 607 -18.91 -13.85 -13.43
N ARG A 608 -19.38 -14.07 -12.20
CA ARG A 608 -19.43 -15.37 -11.52
C ARG A 608 -20.83 -15.69 -10.99
#